data_AF-A0A0M0GDH4-F1
#
_entry.id   AF-A0A0M0GDH4-F1
#
_cell.length_a   1.000
_cell.length_b   1.000
_cell.length_c   1.000
_cell.angle_alpha   90.00
_cell.angle_beta   90.00
_cell.angle_gamma   90.00
#
_symmetry.space_group_name_H-M   'P 1'
#
loop_
_entity.id
_entity.type
_entity.pdbx_description
1 polymer ?
#
loop_
_entity_poly.entity_id
_entity_poly.type
_entity_poly.pdbx_seq_one_letter_code
_entity_poly.pdbx_strand_id
1 'polypeptide(L)'
;MIKVRANIPDELIKAINEKIYLDLELHILQKKLTEANDQGKEGFAEYLNKVILKVISQRRSNNEYLRKHGVKVREPEELDDMFVRYYYSVQSDLGGYKEGYEQFWKSAMTYNLRKRMNKYFNFKGG
;
A
#
# COMPACT_ATOMS: atom_id res chain seq x y z
N MET A 1 21.33 -15.60 7.50
CA MET A 1 20.45 -16.32 6.56
C MET A 1 19.87 -15.31 5.58
N ILE A 2 20.34 -15.29 4.33
CA ILE A 2 19.89 -14.34 3.30
C ILE A 2 18.53 -14.83 2.80
N LYS A 3 17.42 -14.21 3.23
CA LYS A 3 16.09 -14.52 2.69
C LYS A 3 15.96 -13.86 1.31
N VAL A 4 16.41 -14.56 0.27
CA VAL A 4 16.14 -14.20 -1.12
C VAL A 4 14.63 -14.38 -1.38
N ARG A 5 14.05 -13.49 -2.21
CA ARG A 5 12.68 -13.50 -2.72
C ARG A 5 12.09 -14.92 -2.79
N ALA A 6 10.98 -15.15 -2.07
CA ALA A 6 10.28 -16.42 -2.16
C ALA A 6 9.89 -16.69 -3.62
N ASN A 7 10.09 -17.91 -4.12
CA ASN A 7 9.66 -18.29 -5.46
C ASN A 7 8.12 -18.38 -5.50
N ILE A 8 7.48 -17.22 -5.69
CA ILE A 8 6.04 -17.01 -5.78
C ILE A 8 5.71 -16.30 -7.09
N PRO A 9 4.50 -16.48 -7.64
CA PRO A 9 4.08 -15.82 -8.86
C PRO A 9 4.22 -14.29 -8.80
N ASP A 10 4.61 -13.68 -9.92
CA ASP A 10 4.76 -12.22 -10.04
C ASP A 10 3.46 -11.47 -9.72
N GLU A 11 2.31 -12.07 -10.01
CA GLU A 11 1.00 -11.49 -9.69
C GLU A 11 0.79 -11.31 -8.18
N LEU A 12 1.25 -12.26 -7.35
CA LEU A 12 1.18 -12.15 -5.90
C LEU A 12 2.10 -11.02 -5.41
N ILE A 13 3.27 -10.85 -6.02
CA ILE A 13 4.19 -9.76 -5.67
C ILE A 13 3.61 -8.41 -6.05
N LYS A 14 3.00 -8.31 -7.24
CA LYS A 14 2.27 -7.10 -7.64
C LYS A 14 1.14 -6.79 -6.65
N ALA A 15 0.38 -7.79 -6.22
CA ALA A 15 -0.69 -7.62 -5.24
C ALA A 15 -0.15 -7.24 -3.83
N ILE A 16 0.98 -7.80 -3.40
CA ILE A 16 1.66 -7.40 -2.15
C ILE A 16 2.09 -5.94 -2.23
N ASN A 17 2.77 -5.55 -3.31
CA ASN A 17 3.20 -4.17 -3.54
C ASN A 17 2.00 -3.22 -3.59
N GLU A 18 0.93 -3.62 -4.26
CA GLU A 18 -0.30 -2.82 -4.34
C GLU A 18 -0.96 -2.65 -2.97
N LYS A 19 -0.97 -3.69 -2.12
CA LYS A 19 -1.46 -3.58 -0.75
C LYS A 19 -0.68 -2.52 0.01
N ILE A 20 0.65 -2.57 -0.05
CA ILE A 20 1.55 -1.65 0.66
C ILE A 20 1.27 -0.21 0.23
N TYR A 21 1.19 0.06 -1.07
CA TYR A 21 0.89 1.40 -1.55
C TYR A 21 -0.53 1.86 -1.22
N LEU A 22 -1.54 0.98 -1.25
CA LEU A 22 -2.91 1.33 -0.85
C LEU A 22 -3.01 1.68 0.64
N ASP A 23 -2.29 0.96 1.50
CA ASP A 23 -2.20 1.28 2.94
C ASP A 23 -1.58 2.67 3.15
N LEU A 24 -0.49 2.98 2.44
CA LEU A 24 0.19 4.28 2.50
C LEU A 24 -0.66 5.42 1.91
N GLU A 25 -1.36 5.17 0.79
CA GLU A 25 -2.29 6.14 0.20
C GLU A 25 -3.40 6.50 1.19
N LEU A 26 -4.01 5.50 1.84
CA LEU A 26 -5.06 5.75 2.84
C LEU A 26 -4.56 6.59 4.00
N HIS A 27 -3.37 6.27 4.53
CA HIS A 27 -2.79 7.04 5.62
C HIS A 27 -2.61 8.53 5.24
N ILE A 28 -2.10 8.81 4.04
CA ILE A 28 -1.91 10.18 3.55
C ILE A 28 -3.27 10.88 3.36
N LEU A 29 -4.25 10.19 2.77
CA LEU A 29 -5.58 10.76 2.52
C LEU A 29 -6.32 11.06 3.83
N GLN A 30 -6.23 10.17 4.82
CA GLN A 30 -6.81 10.39 6.15
C GLN A 30 -6.17 11.59 6.84
N LYS A 31 -4.84 11.71 6.79
CA LYS A 31 -4.14 12.88 7.33
C LYS A 31 -4.62 14.18 6.67
N LYS A 32 -4.74 14.19 5.34
CA LYS A 32 -5.25 15.35 4.59
C LYS A 32 -6.71 15.67 4.91
N LEU A 33 -7.53 14.65 5.19
CA LEU A 33 -8.92 14.84 5.58
C LEU A 33 -9.01 15.51 6.96
N THR A 34 -8.21 15.05 7.92
CA THR A 34 -8.09 15.71 9.24
C THR A 34 -7.66 17.16 9.08
N GLU A 35 -6.60 17.43 8.31
CA GLU A 35 -6.14 18.79 8.02
C GLU A 35 -7.23 19.66 7.36
N ALA A 36 -8.04 19.09 6.46
CA ALA A 36 -9.13 19.81 5.80
C ALA A 36 -10.27 20.16 6.77
N ASN A 37 -10.63 19.24 7.67
CA ASN A 37 -11.63 19.47 8.71
C ASN A 37 -11.16 20.55 9.69
N ASP A 38 -9.90 20.47 10.15
CA ASP A 38 -9.30 21.45 11.06
C ASP A 38 -9.24 22.86 10.44
N GLN A 39 -9.13 22.94 9.12
CA GLN A 39 -9.10 24.20 8.36
C GLN A 39 -10.48 24.68 7.90
N GLY A 40 -11.57 23.99 8.24
CA GLY A 40 -12.93 24.34 7.80
C GLY A 40 -13.16 24.22 6.28
N LYS A 41 -12.38 23.38 5.58
CA LYS A 41 -12.47 23.20 4.13
C LYS A 41 -13.46 22.09 3.76
N GLU A 42 -14.73 22.27 4.11
CA GLU A 42 -15.78 21.24 4.01
C GLU A 42 -15.89 20.60 2.61
N GLY A 43 -15.89 21.40 1.53
CA GLY A 43 -15.97 20.87 0.17
C GLY A 43 -14.78 19.99 -0.21
N PHE A 44 -13.59 20.32 0.28
CA PHE A 44 -12.39 19.49 0.07
C PHE A 44 -12.41 18.23 0.94
N ALA A 45 -12.91 18.33 2.18
CA ALA A 45 -13.10 17.18 3.05
C ALA A 45 -14.10 16.16 2.45
N GLU A 46 -15.21 16.63 1.89
CA GLU A 46 -16.18 15.76 1.21
C GLU A 46 -15.56 15.08 -0.03
N TYR A 47 -14.78 15.82 -0.82
CA TYR A 47 -14.02 15.26 -1.93
C TYR A 47 -13.06 14.14 -1.45
N LEU A 48 -12.28 14.41 -0.39
CA LEU A 48 -11.36 13.44 0.18
C LEU A 48 -12.08 12.19 0.70
N ASN A 49 -13.24 12.33 1.33
CA ASN A 49 -14.07 11.19 1.76
C ASN A 49 -14.46 10.29 0.57
N LYS A 50 -14.92 10.88 -0.53
CA LYS A 50 -15.25 10.12 -1.75
C LYS A 50 -14.03 9.38 -2.31
N VAL A 51 -12.85 10.01 -2.28
CA VAL A 51 -11.59 9.38 -2.70
C VAL A 51 -11.21 8.23 -1.76
N ILE A 52 -11.25 8.44 -0.44
CA ILE A 52 -10.93 7.44 0.58
C ILE A 52 -11.80 6.19 0.41
N LEU A 53 -13.11 6.36 0.20
CA LEU A 53 -14.03 5.22 -0.01
C LEU A 53 -13.63 4.38 -1.24
N LYS A 54 -13.18 5.02 -2.32
CA LYS A 54 -12.68 4.30 -3.52
C LYS A 54 -11.42 3.50 -3.20
N VAL A 55 -10.47 4.10 -2.47
CA VAL A 55 -9.21 3.42 -2.08
C VAL A 55 -9.48 2.28 -1.10
N ILE A 56 -10.40 2.45 -0.15
CA ILE A 56 -10.83 1.37 0.77
C ILE A 56 -11.41 0.20 -0.03
N SER A 57 -12.23 0.47 -1.03
CA SER A 57 -12.78 -0.57 -1.91
C SER A 57 -11.68 -1.34 -2.65
N GLN A 58 -10.73 -0.62 -3.27
CA GLN A 58 -9.58 -1.24 -3.96
C GLN A 58 -8.74 -2.09 -3.00
N ARG A 59 -8.45 -1.56 -1.81
CA ARG A 59 -7.72 -2.27 -0.76
C ARG A 59 -8.45 -3.55 -0.33
N ARG A 60 -9.77 -3.49 -0.17
CA ARG A 60 -10.58 -4.66 0.20
C ARG A 60 -10.48 -5.74 -0.87
N SER A 61 -10.64 -5.39 -2.15
CA SER A 61 -10.50 -6.33 -3.27
C SER A 61 -9.11 -6.96 -3.32
N ASN A 62 -8.05 -6.16 -3.14
CA ASN A 62 -6.67 -6.66 -3.14
C ASN A 62 -6.38 -7.58 -1.93
N ASN A 63 -6.87 -7.20 -0.74
CA ASN A 63 -6.75 -8.06 0.46
C ASN A 63 -7.52 -9.38 0.30
N GLU A 64 -8.68 -9.36 -0.34
CA GLU A 64 -9.43 -10.58 -0.62
C GLU A 64 -8.67 -11.49 -1.59
N TYR A 65 -8.09 -10.92 -2.65
CA TYR A 65 -7.23 -11.66 -3.56
C TYR A 65 -6.04 -12.30 -2.83
N LEU A 66 -5.30 -11.53 -2.02
CA LEU A 66 -4.18 -12.04 -1.23
C LEU A 66 -4.60 -13.14 -0.25
N ARG A 67 -5.73 -12.96 0.44
CA ARG A 67 -6.28 -13.95 1.38
C ARG A 67 -6.64 -15.26 0.67
N LYS A 68 -7.27 -15.19 -0.51
CA LYS A 68 -7.62 -16.37 -1.33
C LYS A 68 -6.39 -17.18 -1.73
N HIS A 69 -5.24 -16.51 -1.90
CA HIS A 69 -3.96 -17.15 -2.25
C HIS A 69 -3.07 -17.42 -1.02
N GLY A 70 -3.64 -17.39 0.20
CA GLY A 70 -2.90 -17.69 1.43
C GLY A 70 -1.74 -16.74 1.72
N VAL A 71 -1.79 -15.50 1.21
CA VAL A 71 -0.75 -14.49 1.40
C VAL A 71 -1.04 -13.66 2.64
N LYS A 72 -0.04 -13.52 3.50
CA LYS A 72 -0.04 -12.60 4.65
C LYS A 72 1.15 -11.66 4.56
N VAL A 73 0.89 -10.36 4.52
CA VAL A 73 1.90 -9.30 4.58
C VAL A 73 1.99 -8.80 6.02
N ARG A 74 3.20 -8.71 6.57
CA ARG A 74 3.48 -8.21 7.93
C ARG A 74 3.67 -6.69 7.91
N GLU A 75 3.68 -6.11 9.10
CA GLU A 75 4.04 -4.70 9.30
C GLU A 75 5.47 -4.40 8.81
N PRO A 76 5.75 -3.16 8.37
CA PRO A 76 7.07 -2.77 7.94
C PRO A 76 8.11 -2.85 9.06
N GLU A 77 9.31 -3.29 8.71
CA GLU A 77 10.53 -3.16 9.52
C GLU A 77 11.40 -2.07 8.91
N GLU A 78 11.74 -1.05 9.70
CA GLU A 78 12.75 -0.07 9.31
C GLU A 78 14.14 -0.70 9.44
N LEU A 79 14.90 -0.71 8.34
CA LEU A 79 16.27 -1.26 8.34
C LEU A 79 17.30 -0.18 8.67
N ASP A 80 17.11 1.00 8.10
CA ASP A 80 17.94 2.20 8.26
C ASP A 80 17.15 3.44 7.79
N ASP A 81 17.82 4.60 7.73
CA ASP A 81 17.24 5.86 7.28
C ASP A 81 16.80 5.84 5.80
N MET A 82 17.29 4.89 5.00
CA MET A 82 17.06 4.77 3.58
C MET A 82 16.07 3.66 3.20
N PHE A 83 15.96 2.57 3.97
CA PHE A 83 15.23 1.38 3.56
C PHE A 83 14.15 0.96 4.56
N VAL A 84 13.06 0.42 4.00
CA VAL A 84 12.00 -0.26 4.75
C VAL A 84 11.75 -1.63 4.13
N ARG A 85 11.45 -2.62 4.96
CA ARG A 85 11.23 -4.00 4.56
C ARG A 85 9.84 -4.48 4.97
N TYR A 86 9.13 -5.12 4.04
CA TYR A 86 7.85 -5.76 4.29
C TYR A 86 8.01 -7.26 4.14
N TYR A 87 7.92 -8.00 5.25
CA TYR A 87 7.91 -9.46 5.19
C TYR A 87 6.54 -9.96 4.75
N TYR A 88 6.54 -11.08 4.04
CA TYR A 88 5.33 -11.78 3.68
C TYR A 88 5.51 -13.29 3.79
N SER A 89 4.38 -13.99 3.95
CA SER A 89 4.30 -15.44 3.87
C SER A 89 3.22 -15.83 2.88
N VAL A 90 3.46 -16.87 2.08
CA VAL A 90 2.50 -17.46 1.13
C VAL A 90 2.32 -18.92 1.48
N GLN A 91 1.08 -19.35 1.68
CA GLN A 91 0.75 -20.75 1.90
C GLN A 91 1.16 -21.57 0.65
N SER A 92 1.83 -22.70 0.88
CA SER A 92 2.25 -23.61 -0.19
C SER A 92 1.20 -24.69 -0.43
N ASP A 93 0.93 -25.01 -1.68
CA ASP A 93 0.02 -26.10 -2.07
C ASP A 93 0.51 -27.48 -1.57
N LEU A 94 1.82 -27.63 -1.37
CA LEU A 94 2.46 -28.83 -0.83
C LEU A 94 2.46 -28.88 0.71
N GLY A 95 1.79 -27.93 1.37
CA GLY A 95 1.85 -27.72 2.82
C GLY A 95 2.96 -26.76 3.25
N GLY A 96 2.78 -26.11 4.40
CA GLY A 96 3.71 -25.13 4.96
C GLY A 96 3.60 -23.73 4.33
N TYR A 97 4.63 -22.90 4.56
CA TYR A 97 4.67 -21.50 4.12
C TYR A 97 5.99 -21.16 3.42
N LYS A 98 5.90 -20.43 2.31
CA LYS A 98 7.02 -19.74 1.68
C LYS A 98 7.12 -18.33 2.28
N GLU A 99 8.24 -18.00 2.90
CA GLU A 99 8.47 -16.66 3.46
C GLU A 99 9.44 -15.85 2.60
N GLY A 100 9.18 -14.55 2.48
CA GLY A 100 10.05 -13.61 1.77
C GLY A 100 9.91 -12.20 2.32
N TYR A 101 10.59 -11.26 1.68
CA TYR A 101 10.39 -9.84 1.94
C TYR A 101 10.52 -9.01 0.66
N GLU A 102 9.84 -7.88 0.65
CA GLU A 102 10.06 -6.79 -0.30
C GLU A 102 10.79 -5.66 0.42
N GLN A 103 11.89 -5.17 -0.16
CA GLN A 103 12.65 -4.05 0.38
C GLN A 103 12.48 -2.83 -0.51
N PHE A 104 12.10 -1.71 0.08
CA PHE A 104 11.87 -0.46 -0.62
C PHE A 104 12.89 0.58 -0.18
N TRP A 105 13.45 1.29 -1.16
CA TRP A 105 14.13 2.55 -0.90
C TRP A 105 13.07 3.63 -0.58
N LYS A 106 13.13 4.22 0.61
CA LYS A 106 12.17 5.20 1.13
C LYS A 106 11.94 6.36 0.16
N SER A 107 12.99 6.85 -0.52
CA SER A 107 12.88 7.93 -1.51
C SER A 107 12.10 7.49 -2.76
N ALA A 108 12.36 6.28 -3.28
CA ALA A 108 11.61 5.74 -4.43
C ALA A 108 10.14 5.49 -4.07
N MET A 109 9.89 4.97 -2.87
CA MET A 109 8.53 4.77 -2.37
C MET A 109 7.77 6.10 -2.26
N THR A 110 8.43 7.14 -1.73
CA THR A 110 7.86 8.50 -1.65
C THR A 110 7.58 9.07 -3.03
N TYR A 111 8.50 8.91 -3.98
CA TYR A 111 8.30 9.35 -5.36
C TYR A 111 7.09 8.66 -6.03
N ASN A 112 6.98 7.34 -5.88
CA ASN A 112 5.86 6.57 -6.39
C ASN A 112 4.54 6.96 -5.72
N LEU A 113 4.55 7.18 -4.40
CA LEU A 113 3.38 7.70 -3.69
C LEU A 113 2.96 9.07 -4.22
N ARG A 114 3.89 10.00 -4.43
CA ARG A 114 3.58 11.32 -5.03
C ARG A 114 2.90 11.17 -6.39
N LYS A 115 3.43 10.30 -7.27
CA LYS A 115 2.80 9.99 -8.55
C LYS A 115 1.38 9.44 -8.40
N ARG A 116 1.19 8.51 -7.46
CA ARG A 116 -0.13 7.92 -7.18
C ARG A 116 -1.10 8.95 -6.63
N MET A 117 -0.66 9.87 -5.77
CA MET A 117 -1.50 10.94 -5.22
C MET A 117 -1.88 11.99 -6.26
N ASN A 118 -1.06 12.23 -7.29
CA ASN A 118 -1.37 13.19 -8.35
C ASN A 118 -2.69 12.89 -9.07
N LYS A 119 -3.13 11.62 -9.11
CA LYS A 119 -4.42 11.24 -9.72
C LYS A 119 -5.64 11.84 -8.99
N TYR A 120 -5.45 12.31 -7.76
CA TYR A 120 -6.50 12.97 -6.96
C TYR A 120 -6.39 14.50 -7.02
N PHE A 121 -5.18 15.05 -7.03
CA PHE A 121 -5.00 16.48 -6.82
C PHE A 121 -4.67 17.27 -8.09
N ASN A 122 -4.26 16.61 -9.17
CA ASN A 122 -4.01 17.29 -10.44
C ASN A 122 -5.27 17.35 -11.28
N PHE A 123 -6.21 18.22 -10.90
CA PHE A 123 -7.19 18.76 -11.85
C PHE A 123 -6.48 19.81 -12.71
N LYS A 124 -6.08 19.45 -13.93
CA LYS A 124 -5.95 20.45 -15.02
C LYS A 124 -7.37 20.72 -15.52
N GLY A 125 -8.07 21.59 -14.83
CA GLY A 125 -9.42 22.04 -15.13
C GLY A 125 -9.66 23.36 -14.42
N GLY A 126 -8.90 24.38 -14.85
CA GLY A 126 -9.18 25.79 -14.66
C GLY A 126 -9.47 26.40 -16.02
#